data_AF-A0A366II81-F1
#
_entry.id   AF-A0A366II81-F1
#
_cell.length_a   1.000
_cell.length_b   1.000
_cell.length_c   1.000
_cell.angle_alpha   90.00
_cell.angle_beta   90.00
_cell.angle_gamma   90.00
#
_symmetry.space_group_name_H-M   'P 1'
#
loop_
_entity.id
_entity.type
_entity.pdbx_description
1 polymer ?
#
loop_
_entity_poly.entity_id
_entity_poly.type
_entity_poly.pdbx_seq_one_letter_code
_entity_poly.pdbx_strand_id
1 'polypeptide(L)'
;MTRLKPCIVCGTPSLDTRCDDHQLPTHSGTPNVDHPAYANRTRWKNLSRRLRRQQPFCERCGSRDRLSVDHIVRFTDRPEWAYELPNLRVLCKPCNSELAGVKASPEVEAAIAAKIRGDDPHLSYSPTPPGSRRERYTPPRGIFGQKGDRP
;
A
#
# COMPACT_ATOMS: atom_id res chain seq x y z
N MET A 1 42.94 -21.10 -21.65
CA MET A 1 43.49 -20.37 -20.50
C MET A 1 42.40 -19.50 -19.92
N THR A 2 41.92 -19.81 -18.73
CA THR A 2 40.86 -19.02 -18.07
C THR A 2 41.44 -17.68 -17.62
N ARG A 3 40.86 -16.56 -18.10
CA ARG A 3 41.30 -15.21 -17.70
C ARG A 3 40.72 -14.89 -16.32
N LEU A 4 41.58 -14.72 -15.32
CA LEU A 4 41.20 -14.22 -14.01
C LEU A 4 40.90 -12.71 -14.09
N LYS A 5 39.91 -12.27 -13.32
CA LYS A 5 39.55 -10.85 -13.15
C LYS A 5 39.87 -10.44 -11.71
N PRO A 6 40.26 -9.19 -11.45
CA PRO A 6 40.43 -8.72 -10.07
C PRO A 6 39.08 -8.61 -9.37
N CYS A 7 38.99 -9.07 -8.13
CA CYS A 7 37.84 -8.83 -7.27
C CYS A 7 37.60 -7.32 -7.13
N ILE A 8 36.35 -6.86 -7.30
CA ILE A 8 36.03 -5.43 -7.20
C ILE A 8 36.10 -4.85 -5.78
N VAL A 9 36.31 -5.69 -4.76
CA VAL A 9 36.42 -5.26 -3.35
C VAL A 9 37.88 -5.23 -2.90
N CYS A 10 38.63 -6.32 -3.08
CA CYS A 10 40.01 -6.44 -2.60
C CYS A 10 41.07 -6.56 -3.69
N GLY A 11 40.68 -6.67 -4.97
CA GLY A 11 41.61 -6.79 -6.10
C GLY A 11 42.21 -8.18 -6.30
N THR A 12 42.01 -9.14 -5.39
CA THR A 12 42.51 -10.52 -5.54
C THR A 12 42.04 -11.14 -6.86
N PRO A 13 42.92 -11.77 -7.66
CA PRO A 13 42.52 -12.46 -8.87
C PRO A 13 41.51 -13.57 -8.57
N SER A 14 40.31 -13.46 -9.12
CA SER A 14 39.24 -14.44 -9.01
C SER A 14 38.72 -14.83 -10.38
N LEU A 15 38.03 -15.98 -10.45
CA LEU A 15 37.32 -16.39 -11.67
C LEU A 15 36.08 -15.50 -11.91
N ASP A 16 35.52 -14.96 -10.83
CA ASP A 16 34.33 -14.11 -10.82
C ASP A 16 34.65 -12.63 -10.56
N THR A 17 33.61 -11.81 -10.52
CA THR A 17 33.69 -10.36 -10.24
C THR A 17 34.08 -10.07 -8.77
N ARG A 18 33.87 -11.03 -7.87
CA ARG A 18 34.31 -10.99 -6.47
C ARG A 18 34.96 -12.33 -6.11
N CYS A 19 35.92 -12.34 -5.18
CA CYS A 19 36.51 -13.58 -4.66
C CYS A 19 35.55 -14.24 -3.67
N ASP A 20 35.82 -15.50 -3.30
CA ASP A 20 34.96 -16.28 -2.39
C ASP A 20 34.68 -15.56 -1.07
N ASP A 21 35.68 -14.89 -0.48
CA ASP A 21 35.53 -14.11 0.75
C ASP A 21 34.60 -12.89 0.60
N HIS A 22 34.50 -12.32 -0.60
CA HIS A 22 33.67 -11.16 -0.91
C HIS A 22 32.45 -11.53 -1.73
N GLN A 23 32.18 -12.82 -1.90
CA GLN A 23 30.99 -13.26 -2.60
C GLN A 23 29.80 -12.88 -1.74
N LEU A 24 28.94 -12.00 -2.28
CA LEU A 24 27.69 -11.69 -1.60
C LEU A 24 26.90 -13.00 -1.50
N PRO A 25 26.25 -13.27 -0.36
CA PRO A 25 25.33 -14.39 -0.25
C PRO A 25 24.37 -14.31 -1.43
N THR A 26 24.31 -15.37 -2.23
CA THR A 26 23.25 -15.47 -3.23
C THR A 26 21.95 -15.32 -2.47
N HIS A 27 21.15 -14.31 -2.79
CA HIS A 27 19.77 -14.23 -2.32
C HIS A 27 18.94 -15.32 -3.04
N SER A 28 19.35 -16.58 -2.89
CA SER A 28 18.58 -17.77 -3.19
C SER A 28 17.64 -18.04 -2.03
N GLY A 29 16.98 -17.00 -1.53
CA GLY A 29 15.86 -17.17 -0.63
C GLY A 29 14.70 -17.62 -1.47
N THR A 30 14.25 -18.87 -1.29
CA THR A 30 12.92 -19.28 -1.74
C THR A 30 11.94 -18.19 -1.29
N PRO A 31 11.16 -17.58 -2.20
CA PRO A 31 10.21 -16.56 -1.80
C PRO A 31 9.33 -17.09 -0.67
N ASN A 32 9.04 -16.28 0.34
CA ASN A 32 8.10 -16.67 1.39
C ASN A 32 6.73 -16.91 0.72
N VAL A 33 6.41 -18.18 0.44
CA VAL A 33 5.23 -18.60 -0.30
C VAL A 33 3.93 -18.24 0.44
N ASP A 34 4.01 -18.08 1.75
CA ASP A 34 2.88 -17.73 2.60
C ASP A 34 2.53 -16.24 2.53
N HIS A 35 3.46 -15.40 2.06
CA HIS A 35 3.22 -13.96 1.97
C HIS A 35 2.02 -13.68 1.02
N PRO A 36 1.11 -12.73 1.35
CA PRO A 36 -0.13 -12.48 0.60
C PRO A 36 0.08 -12.27 -0.91
N ALA A 37 1.20 -11.68 -1.29
CA ALA A 37 1.58 -11.48 -2.69
C ALA A 37 1.75 -12.79 -3.49
N TYR A 38 2.10 -13.88 -2.83
CA TYR A 38 2.28 -15.21 -3.43
C TYR A 38 1.09 -16.13 -3.12
N ALA A 39 0.67 -16.21 -1.84
CA ALA A 39 -0.43 -17.08 -1.41
C ALA A 39 -1.77 -16.77 -2.09
N ASN A 40 -2.11 -15.48 -2.29
CA ASN A 40 -3.28 -15.08 -3.09
C ASN A 40 -2.94 -13.87 -3.98
N ARG A 41 -2.12 -14.16 -4.99
CA ARG A 41 -1.60 -13.17 -5.93
C ARG A 41 -2.67 -12.27 -6.53
N THR A 42 -3.85 -12.80 -6.88
CA THR A 42 -4.92 -12.01 -7.50
C THR A 42 -5.54 -11.03 -6.52
N ARG A 43 -5.88 -11.49 -5.30
CA ARG A 43 -6.44 -10.61 -4.25
C ARG A 43 -5.46 -9.49 -3.91
N TRP A 44 -4.19 -9.83 -3.66
CA TRP A 44 -3.16 -8.84 -3.35
C TRP A 44 -2.92 -7.86 -4.50
N LYS A 45 -2.80 -8.35 -5.75
CA LYS A 45 -2.59 -7.50 -6.92
C LYS A 45 -3.74 -6.49 -7.10
N ASN A 46 -4.98 -6.92 -6.90
CA ASN A 46 -6.14 -6.03 -7.01
C ASN A 46 -6.18 -5.00 -5.88
N LEU A 47 -5.95 -5.43 -4.63
CA LEU A 47 -5.90 -4.54 -3.48
C LEU A 47 -4.77 -3.50 -3.62
N SER A 48 -3.56 -3.94 -3.95
CA SER A 48 -2.41 -3.08 -4.17
C SER A 48 -2.65 -2.06 -5.28
N ARG A 49 -3.25 -2.50 -6.41
CA ARG A 49 -3.64 -1.58 -7.50
C ARG A 49 -4.68 -0.56 -7.03
N ARG A 50 -5.68 -0.98 -6.26
CA ARG A 50 -6.73 -0.10 -5.73
C ARG A 50 -6.14 0.95 -4.77
N LEU A 51 -5.24 0.58 -3.88
CA LEU A 51 -4.62 1.50 -2.92
C LEU A 51 -3.71 2.52 -3.61
N ARG A 52 -2.84 2.09 -4.53
CA ARG A 52 -1.98 3.01 -5.30
C ARG A 52 -2.75 3.97 -6.22
N ARG A 53 -4.00 3.66 -6.56
CA ARG A 53 -4.89 4.59 -7.28
C ARG A 53 -5.51 5.63 -6.36
N GLN A 54 -5.85 5.25 -5.12
CA GLN A 54 -6.39 6.16 -4.12
C GLN A 54 -5.31 7.10 -3.56
N GLN A 55 -4.11 6.56 -3.35
CA GLN A 55 -2.93 7.31 -2.91
C GLN A 55 -1.81 7.15 -3.96
N PRO A 56 -1.79 7.98 -5.01
CA PRO A 56 -0.80 7.89 -6.09
C PRO A 56 0.53 8.58 -5.71
N PHE A 57 0.95 8.46 -4.45
CA PHE A 57 2.19 9.01 -3.91
C PHE A 57 2.67 8.22 -2.69
N CYS A 58 3.97 8.27 -2.42
CA CYS A 58 4.58 7.69 -1.24
C CYS A 58 4.14 8.46 0.01
N GLU A 59 3.65 7.75 1.03
CA GLU A 59 3.23 8.36 2.30
C GLU A 59 4.38 9.09 3.01
N ARG A 60 5.61 8.58 2.89
CA ARG A 60 6.78 9.12 3.61
C ARG A 60 7.48 10.28 2.90
N CYS A 61 7.57 10.25 1.57
CA CYS A 61 8.35 11.24 0.81
C CYS A 61 7.60 11.92 -0.34
N GLY A 62 6.35 11.55 -0.60
CA GLY A 62 5.54 12.15 -1.67
C GLY A 62 5.90 11.74 -3.11
N SER A 63 6.96 10.94 -3.33
CA SER A 63 7.32 10.44 -4.67
C SER A 63 6.15 9.71 -5.32
N ARG A 64 5.96 9.91 -6.63
CA ARG A 64 4.93 9.23 -7.43
C ARG A 64 5.45 8.00 -8.18
N ASP A 65 6.75 7.73 -8.06
CA ASP A 65 7.44 6.70 -8.83
C ASP A 65 7.60 5.41 -8.05
N ARG A 66 7.58 4.29 -8.79
CA ARG A 66 7.90 2.94 -8.28
C ARG A 66 7.16 2.60 -6.98
N LEU A 67 5.87 2.91 -6.93
CA LEU A 67 5.01 2.69 -5.78
C LEU A 67 4.68 1.21 -5.58
N SER A 68 4.78 0.76 -4.34
CA SER A 68 4.34 -0.54 -3.81
C SER A 68 3.43 -0.34 -2.59
N VAL A 69 2.74 -1.39 -2.19
CA VAL A 69 2.01 -1.42 -0.92
C VAL A 69 2.82 -2.25 0.07
N ASP A 70 2.97 -1.71 1.28
CA ASP A 70 3.70 -2.30 2.40
C ASP A 70 2.76 -2.51 3.59
N HIS A 71 3.09 -3.48 4.44
CA HIS A 71 2.40 -3.71 5.71
C HIS A 71 3.05 -2.86 6.81
N ILE A 72 2.26 -2.06 7.52
CA ILE A 72 2.75 -1.25 8.65
C ILE A 72 3.27 -2.17 9.76
N VAL A 73 2.48 -3.19 10.09
CA VAL A 73 2.86 -4.31 10.95
C VAL A 73 3.09 -5.52 10.07
N ARG A 74 4.32 -6.06 10.12
CA ARG A 74 4.80 -7.06 9.17
C ARG A 74 3.88 -8.28 9.14
N PHE A 75 3.69 -8.84 7.95
CA PHE A 75 2.91 -10.07 7.76
C PHE A 75 3.39 -11.23 8.65
N THR A 76 4.69 -11.35 8.90
CA THR A 76 5.25 -12.39 9.76
C THR A 76 4.86 -12.25 11.24
N ASP A 77 4.58 -11.03 11.69
CA ASP A 77 4.22 -10.76 13.07
C ASP A 77 2.70 -10.88 13.28
N ARG A 78 1.90 -10.45 12.29
CA ARG A 78 0.42 -10.44 12.31
C ARG A 78 -0.17 -10.90 10.97
N PRO A 79 -0.14 -12.20 10.64
CA PRO A 79 -0.65 -12.69 9.35
C PRO A 79 -2.15 -12.43 9.15
N GLU A 80 -2.92 -12.35 10.24
CA GLU A 80 -4.34 -12.04 10.23
C GLU A 80 -4.65 -10.62 9.74
N TRP A 81 -3.68 -9.69 9.79
CA TRP A 81 -3.83 -8.31 9.31
C TRP A 81 -3.38 -8.11 7.86
N ALA A 82 -3.14 -9.20 7.12
CA ALA A 82 -2.60 -9.19 5.76
C ALA A 82 -3.39 -8.32 4.76
N TYR A 83 -4.71 -8.21 4.93
CA TYR A 83 -5.61 -7.51 4.02
C TYR A 83 -6.38 -6.36 4.69
N GLU A 84 -6.03 -6.06 5.95
CA GLU A 84 -6.68 -5.01 6.71
C GLU A 84 -6.19 -3.65 6.22
N LEU A 85 -7.12 -2.82 5.72
CA LEU A 85 -6.77 -1.51 5.16
C LEU A 85 -5.98 -0.63 6.15
N PRO A 86 -6.30 -0.59 7.45
CA PRO A 86 -5.50 0.18 8.41
C PRO A 86 -4.04 -0.28 8.51
N ASN A 87 -3.74 -1.53 8.18
CA ASN A 87 -2.38 -2.08 8.24
C ASN A 87 -1.59 -1.90 6.93
N LEU A 88 -2.14 -1.22 5.92
CA LEU A 88 -1.52 -1.08 4.61
C LEU A 88 -1.18 0.37 4.30
N ARG A 89 -0.01 0.59 3.71
CA ARG A 89 0.46 1.91 3.26
C ARG A 89 1.06 1.86 1.86
N VAL A 90 1.03 2.98 1.15
CA VAL A 90 1.68 3.12 -0.17
C VAL A 90 3.03 3.80 -0.01
N LEU A 91 4.10 3.13 -0.45
CA LEU A 91 5.46 3.63 -0.39
C LEU A 91 6.16 3.50 -1.74
N CYS A 92 7.10 4.40 -2.03
CA CYS A 92 8.05 4.19 -3.12
C CYS A 92 9.07 3.11 -2.75
N LYS A 93 9.68 2.47 -3.75
CA LYS A 93 10.65 1.39 -3.53
C LYS A 93 11.78 1.75 -2.52
N PRO A 94 12.44 2.93 -2.58
CA PRO A 94 13.47 3.29 -1.59
C PRO A 94 12.96 3.31 -0.15
N CYS A 95 11.86 4.04 0.12
CA CYS A 95 11.29 4.12 1.46
C CYS A 95 10.80 2.75 1.96
N ASN A 96 10.28 1.92 1.06
CA ASN A 96 9.89 0.56 1.42
C ASN A 96 11.09 -0.30 1.82
N SER A 97 12.20 -0.21 1.07
CA SER A 97 13.43 -0.94 1.38
C SER A 97 14.06 -0.52 2.71
N GLU A 98 13.97 0.76 3.08
CA GLU A 98 14.44 1.24 4.40
C GLU A 98 13.64 0.66 5.58
N LEU A 99 12.36 0.35 5.36
CA LEU A 99 11.48 -0.21 6.39
C LEU A 99 11.43 -1.74 6.37
N ALA A 100 12.03 -2.36 5.35
CA ALA A 100 12.06 -3.81 5.22
C ALA A 100 12.73 -4.45 6.45
N GLY A 101 12.00 -5.32 7.14
CA GLY A 101 12.48 -6.02 8.32
C GLY A 101 12.36 -5.23 9.64
N VAL A 102 12.01 -3.95 9.60
CA VAL A 102 11.76 -3.14 10.81
C VAL A 102 10.45 -3.58 11.47
N LYS A 103 10.50 -3.94 12.75
CA LYS A 103 9.30 -4.26 13.53
C LYS A 103 8.55 -2.98 13.89
N ALA A 104 7.22 -3.06 13.89
CA ALA A 104 6.40 -1.99 14.44
C ALA A 104 6.61 -1.89 15.96
N SER A 105 6.47 -0.70 16.52
CA SER A 105 6.44 -0.54 17.97
C SER A 105 5.09 -1.06 18.52
N PRO A 106 5.02 -1.46 19.79
CA PRO A 106 3.75 -1.88 20.42
C PRO A 106 2.67 -0.80 20.35
N GLU A 107 3.05 0.48 20.42
CA GLU A 107 2.15 1.63 20.28
C GLU A 107 1.52 1.69 18.88
N VAL A 108 2.34 1.48 17.83
CA VAL A 108 1.85 1.43 16.45
C VAL A 108 0.93 0.21 16.27
N GLU A 109 1.30 -0.96 16.78
CA GLU A 109 0.44 -2.14 16.72
C GLU A 109 -0.91 -1.91 17.40
N ALA A 110 -0.92 -1.30 18.59
CA ALA A 110 -2.15 -0.99 19.32
C ALA A 110 -3.03 0.01 18.56
N ALA A 111 -2.44 1.03 17.96
CA ALA A 111 -3.16 2.01 17.14
C ALA A 111 -3.80 1.37 15.90
N ILE A 112 -3.08 0.46 15.22
CA ILE A 112 -3.63 -0.29 14.07
C ILE A 112 -4.76 -1.23 14.54
N ALA A 113 -4.58 -1.94 15.65
CA ALA A 113 -5.61 -2.81 16.20
C ALA A 113 -6.91 -2.05 16.53
N ALA A 114 -6.81 -0.86 17.13
CA ALA A 114 -7.97 0.00 17.39
C ALA A 114 -8.70 0.39 16.09
N LYS A 115 -7.96 0.78 15.05
CA LYS A 115 -8.54 1.09 13.73
C LYS A 115 -9.23 -0.10 13.08
N ILE A 116 -8.65 -1.30 13.20
CA ILE A 116 -9.24 -2.54 12.66
C ILE A 116 -10.55 -2.87 13.38
N ARG A 117 -10.62 -2.69 14.70
CA ARG A 117 -11.86 -2.90 15.48
C ARG A 117 -12.95 -1.87 15.16
N GLY A 118 -12.60 -0.77 14.49
CA GLY A 118 -13.52 0.34 14.25
C GLY A 118 -13.61 1.30 15.45
N ASP A 119 -12.70 1.20 16.41
CA ASP A 119 -12.62 2.07 17.59
C ASP A 119 -11.94 3.41 17.27
N ASP A 120 -11.92 3.84 16.00
CA ASP A 120 -11.23 5.07 15.58
C ASP A 120 -11.92 6.29 16.22
N PRO A 121 -11.28 6.99 17.18
CA PRO A 121 -11.90 8.11 17.89
C PRO A 121 -12.23 9.29 16.97
N HIS A 122 -11.70 9.31 15.73
CA HIS A 122 -11.79 10.43 14.80
C HIS A 122 -12.80 10.22 13.67
N LEU A 123 -13.43 9.05 13.56
CA LEU A 123 -14.42 8.72 12.53
C LEU A 123 -15.82 8.50 13.10
N SER A 124 -16.28 9.42 13.95
CA SER A 124 -17.72 9.61 14.19
C SER A 124 -18.39 10.41 13.05
N TYR A 125 -17.98 10.20 11.80
CA TYR A 125 -18.73 10.68 10.65
C TYR A 125 -19.73 9.59 10.27
N SER A 126 -20.96 9.74 10.73
CA SER A 126 -22.12 9.04 10.18
C SER A 126 -22.63 9.85 8.98
N PRO A 127 -22.31 9.50 7.73
CA PRO A 127 -23.14 9.97 6.63
C PRO A 127 -24.41 9.14 6.69
N THR A 128 -25.40 9.60 7.47
CA THR A 128 -26.78 9.38 7.02
C THR A 128 -26.91 10.25 5.77
N PRO A 129 -27.01 9.68 4.56
CA PRO A 129 -27.18 10.51 3.38
C PRO A 129 -28.57 11.14 3.48
N PRO A 130 -28.75 12.47 3.33
CA PRO A 130 -30.07 12.99 3.07
C PRO A 130 -30.49 12.48 1.68
N GLY A 131 -31.50 11.61 1.65
CA GLY A 131 -32.20 11.21 0.44
C GLY A 131 -31.59 10.00 -0.29
N SER A 132 -32.13 8.81 -0.01
CA SER A 132 -32.05 7.72 -1.00
C SER A 132 -32.80 8.14 -2.27
N ARG A 133 -32.39 7.60 -3.43
CA ARG A 133 -32.94 7.84 -4.78
C ARG A 133 -34.45 7.53 -4.96
N ARG A 134 -35.21 7.31 -3.88
CA ARG A 134 -36.61 6.87 -3.91
C ARG A 134 -37.65 7.97 -3.63
N GLU A 135 -37.26 9.16 -3.15
CA GLU A 135 -38.14 10.33 -3.25
C GLU A 135 -38.01 10.95 -4.66
N ARG A 136 -38.92 10.57 -5.56
CA ARG A 136 -39.19 11.36 -6.76
C ARG A 136 -39.61 12.76 -6.33
N TYR A 137 -38.77 13.76 -6.58
CA TYR A 137 -39.24 15.14 -6.65
C TYR A 137 -40.34 15.21 -7.71
N THR A 138 -41.58 15.37 -7.28
CA THR A 138 -42.70 15.75 -8.14
C THR A 138 -42.83 17.26 -8.00
N PRO A 139 -42.42 18.07 -9.00
CA PRO A 139 -42.63 19.50 -8.90
C PRO A 139 -44.13 19.81 -8.81
N PRO A 140 -44.55 20.79 -7.99
CA PRO A 140 -45.93 21.25 -8.01
C PRO A 140 -46.25 21.81 -9.40
N ARG A 141 -47.37 21.37 -9.98
CA ARG A 141 -47.88 21.94 -11.23
C ARG A 141 -48.31 23.38 -10.97
N GLY A 142 -47.59 24.35 -11.51
CA GLY A 142 -48.07 25.73 -11.59
C GLY A 142 -46.98 26.77 -11.46
N ILE A 143 -46.10 26.89 -12.46
CA ILE A 143 -45.28 28.09 -12.66
C ILE A 143 -44.86 28.15 -14.14
N PHE A 144 -45.84 28.30 -15.04
CA PHE A 144 -45.59 28.99 -16.30
C PHE A 144 -46.06 30.44 -16.12
N GLY A 145 -45.15 31.36 -16.42
CA GLY A 145 -45.20 32.76 -16.05
C GLY A 145 -46.33 33.57 -16.65
N GLN A 146 -46.58 34.68 -15.96
CA GLN A 146 -47.35 35.82 -16.42
C GLN A 146 -46.88 36.25 -17.82
N LYS A 147 -47.79 36.20 -18.79
CA LYS A 147 -47.72 37.08 -19.96
C LYS A 147 -48.64 38.25 -19.67
N GLY A 148 -48.04 39.44 -19.63
CA GLY A 148 -48.71 40.68 -19.29
C GLY A 148 -49.77 41.08 -20.32
N ASP A 149 -50.79 41.75 -19.80
CA ASP A 149 -51.72 42.55 -20.59
C ASP A 149 -51.03 43.76 -21.20
N ARG A 150 -51.29 44.00 -22.49
CA ARG A 150 -51.44 45.36 -23.05
C ARG A 150 -52.16 45.31 -24.41
N PRO A 151 -52.83 46.41 -24.76
CA PRO A 151 -54.26 46.52 -25.05
C PRO A 151 -54.67 46.12 -26.47
#